data_AF-A0A959JFU1-F1
#
_entry.id   AF-A0A959JFU1-F1
#
_cell.length_a   1.000
_cell.length_b   1.000
_cell.length_c   1.000
_cell.angle_alpha   90.00
_cell.angle_beta   90.00
_cell.angle_gamma   90.00
#
_symmetry.space_group_name_H-M   'P 1'
#
loop_
_entity.id
_entity.type
_entity.pdbx_description
1 polymer ?
#
loop_
_entity_poly.entity_id
_entity_poly.type
_entity_poly.pdbx_seq_one_letter_code
_entity_poly.pdbx_strand_id
1 'polypeptide(L)' 'MDPFVAMLFMQLAEAGSLRDISNGLRSATGNLSHLGISKAPSKSTMSYINKHRSYEVFRDIYFDLHDRFEPSLQRRRK' A
#
# COMPACT_ATOMS: atom_id res chain seq x y z
N MET A 1 -8.00 2.90 9.90
CA MET A 1 -6.76 2.89 9.10
C MET A 1 -6.93 1.82 8.06
N ASP A 2 -7.11 2.22 6.80
CA ASP A 2 -7.19 1.23 5.73
C ASP A 2 -5.76 0.83 5.32
N PRO A 3 -5.36 -0.43 5.52
CA PRO A 3 -4.02 -0.89 5.16
C PRO A 3 -3.73 -0.80 3.66
N PHE A 4 -4.74 -0.59 2.80
CA PHE A 4 -4.58 -0.35 1.38
C PHE A 4 -3.69 0.86 1.09
N VAL A 5 -3.99 2.02 1.67
CA VAL A 5 -3.27 3.27 1.35
C VAL A 5 -1.83 3.20 1.87
N ALA A 6 -1.62 2.51 2.99
CA ALA A 6 -0.29 2.22 3.50
C ALA A 6 0.51 1.41 2.46
N MET A 7 -0.06 0.34 1.90
CA MET A 7 0.63 -0.55 0.96
C MET A 7 0.83 0.05 -0.43
N LEU A 8 -0.12 0.84 -0.91
CA LEU A 8 0.02 1.59 -2.15
C LEU A 8 1.18 2.59 -2.05
N PHE A 9 1.27 3.29 -0.91
CA PHE A 9 2.41 4.17 -0.63
C PHE A 9 3.73 3.39 -0.60
N MET A 10 3.77 2.17 -0.06
CA MET A 10 4.99 1.33 -0.07
C MET A 10 5.45 1.00 -1.48
N GLN A 11 4.52 0.56 -2.34
CA GLN A 11 4.84 0.13 -3.69
C GLN A 11 5.36 1.31 -4.53
N LEU A 12 4.83 2.51 -4.30
CA LEU A 12 5.28 3.74 -4.96
C LEU A 12 6.57 4.33 -4.35
N ALA A 13 6.81 4.12 -3.05
CA ALA A 13 7.97 4.63 -2.33
C ALA A 13 9.15 3.64 -2.28
N GLU A 14 9.02 2.47 -2.92
CA GLU A 14 10.01 1.38 -2.91
C GLU A 14 10.47 0.99 -1.48
N ALA A 15 9.54 1.05 -0.52
CA ALA A 15 9.85 0.89 0.90
C ALA A 15 10.02 -0.59 1.27
N GLY A 16 11.27 -1.04 1.43
CA GLY A 16 11.61 -2.44 1.71
C GLY A 16 11.47 -2.92 3.16
N SER A 17 11.26 -2.03 4.14
CA SER A 17 11.16 -2.40 5.56
C SER A 17 9.99 -1.76 6.30
N LEU A 18 9.44 -2.45 7.31
CA LEU A 18 8.38 -1.92 8.19
C LEU A 18 8.75 -0.57 8.85
N ARG A 19 10.05 -0.28 9.01
CA ARG A 19 10.54 1.01 9.50
C ARG A 19 10.39 2.09 8.44
N ASP A 20 10.82 1.82 7.21
CA ASP A 20 10.73 2.77 6.10
C ASP A 20 9.28 3.09 5.79
N ILE A 21 8.40 2.10 5.92
CA ILE A 21 6.96 2.24 5.75
C ILE A 21 6.37 3.17 6.82
N SER A 22 6.65 2.89 8.10
CA SER A 22 6.12 3.71 9.20
C SER A 22 6.66 5.13 9.16
N ASN A 23 7.94 5.30 8.83
CA ASN A 23 8.58 6.62 8.73
C ASN A 23 8.12 7.40 7.49
N GLY A 24 8.02 6.75 6.33
CA GLY A 24 7.55 7.36 5.08
C GLY A 24 6.11 7.81 5.19
N LEU A 25 5.23 6.98 5.77
CA LEU A 25 3.85 7.37 6.06
C LEU A 25 3.79 8.52 7.05
N ARG A 26 4.66 8.53 8.07
CA ARG A 26 4.72 9.62 9.06
C ARG A 26 5.13 10.94 8.42
N SER A 27 6.11 10.91 7.51
CA SER A 27 6.53 12.07 6.72
C SER A 27 5.44 12.56 5.77
N ALA A 28 4.65 11.64 5.20
CA ALA A 28 3.59 11.96 4.25
C ALA A 28 2.21 12.24 4.90
N THR A 29 2.04 12.05 6.22
CA THR A 29 0.74 12.13 6.92
C THR A 29 -0.07 13.40 6.62
N GLY A 30 0.59 14.57 6.47
CA GLY A 30 -0.08 15.82 6.11
C GLY A 30 -0.80 15.73 4.76
N ASN A 31 -0.11 15.19 3.74
CA ASN A 31 -0.64 15.03 2.39
C ASN A 31 -1.59 13.81 2.27
N LEU A 32 -1.39 12.78 3.09
CA LEU A 32 -2.20 11.56 3.08
C LEU A 32 -3.50 11.69 3.89
N SER A 33 -3.69 12.79 4.63
CA SER A 33 -4.95 13.09 5.33
C SER A 33 -6.16 13.10 4.38
N HIS A 34 -5.98 13.63 3.16
CA HIS A 34 -6.96 13.62 2.09
C HIS A 34 -7.26 12.22 1.53
N LEU A 35 -6.35 11.27 1.72
CA LEU A 35 -6.51 9.86 1.35
C LEU A 35 -7.05 9.02 2.53
N GLY A 36 -7.54 9.67 3.59
CA GLY A 36 -8.13 9.00 4.76
C GLY A 36 -7.10 8.51 5.77
N ILE A 37 -5.81 8.87 5.63
CA ILE A 37 -4.78 8.57 6.62
C ILE A 37 -4.67 9.75 7.59
N SER A 38 -5.46 9.69 8.67
CA SER A 38 -5.38 10.66 9.77
C SER A 38 -4.15 10.47 10.69
N LYS A 39 -3.56 9.27 10.71
CA LYS A 39 -2.41 8.92 11.54
C LYS A 39 -1.59 7.79 10.93
N ALA A 40 -0.30 8.01 10.70
CA ALA A 40 0.57 6.95 10.22
C ALA A 40 0.54 5.71 11.15
N PRO A 41 0.34 4.49 10.63
CA PRO A 41 0.36 3.28 11.43
C PRO A 41 1.75 3.03 12.02
N SER A 42 1.78 2.53 13.25
CA SER A 42 3.04 2.14 13.88
C SER A 42 3.58 0.84 13.25
N LYS A 43 4.87 0.59 13.45
CA LYS A 43 5.51 -0.68 13.08
C LYS A 43 4.76 -1.91 13.63
N SER A 44 4.27 -1.85 14.87
CA SER A 44 3.53 -2.96 15.49
C SER A 44 2.16 -3.17 14.84
N THR A 45 1.46 -2.10 14.46
CA THR A 45 0.20 -2.18 13.70
C THR A 45 0.43 -2.81 12.33
N MET A 46 1.47 -2.41 11.60
CA MET A 46 1.80 -3.01 10.29
C MET A 46 2.18 -4.48 10.41
N SER A 47 2.97 -4.85 11.42
CA SER A 47 3.32 -6.25 11.70
C SER A 47 2.07 -7.10 12.02
N TYR A 48 1.16 -6.58 12.86
CA TYR A 48 -0.09 -7.26 13.18
C TYR A 48 -0.96 -7.46 11.94
N ILE A 49 -1.10 -6.43 11.09
CA ILE A 49 -1.88 -6.52 9.85
C ILE A 49 -1.26 -7.53 8.88
N ASN A 50 0.06 -7.51 8.68
CA ASN A 50 0.74 -8.46 7.80
C ASN A 50 0.65 -9.90 8.31
N LYS A 51 0.56 -10.11 9.64
CA LYS A 51 0.40 -11.44 10.23
C LYS A 51 -1.01 -12.00 10.07
N HIS A 52 -2.03 -11.16 10.08
CA HIS A 52 -3.43 -11.58 10.09
C HIS A 52 -4.15 -11.40 8.75
N ARG A 53 -3.55 -10.69 7.79
CA ARG A 53 -4.12 -10.45 6.47
C ARG A 53 -3.32 -11.22 5.44
N SER A 54 -4.01 -12.01 4.61
CA SER A 54 -3.35 -12.73 3.51
C SER A 54 -2.72 -11.74 2.54
N TYR A 55 -1.50 -12.04 2.08
CA TYR A 55 -0.78 -11.25 1.09
C TYR A 55 -1.50 -11.20 -0.26
N GLU A 56 -2.41 -12.15 -0.51
CA GLU A 56 -3.20 -12.27 -1.74
C GLU A 56 -4.02 -11.01 -2.01
N VAL A 57 -4.57 -10.39 -0.96
CA VAL A 57 -5.33 -9.14 -1.10
C VAL A 57 -4.47 -8.05 -1.74
N PHE A 58 -3.21 -7.95 -1.35
CA PHE A 58 -2.30 -6.95 -1.87
C PHE A 58 -1.80 -7.30 -3.27
N ARG A 59 -1.56 -8.58 -3.52
CA ARG A 59 -1.21 -9.11 -4.85
C ARG A 59 -2.31 -8.78 -5.85
N ASP A 60 -3.54 -9.11 -5.51
CA ASP A 60 -4.70 -8.97 -6.42
C ASP A 60 -4.99 -7.49 -6.68
N ILE A 61 -4.87 -6.62 -5.67
CA ILE A 61 -4.92 -5.16 -5.83
C ILE A 61 -3.83 -4.65 -6.76
N TYR A 62 -2.59 -5.10 -6.57
CA TYR A 62 -1.47 -4.67 -7.40
C TYR A 62 -1.74 -5.03 -8.86
N PHE A 63 -2.15 -6.26 -9.15
CA PHE A 63 -2.46 -6.69 -10.50
C PHE A 63 -3.69 -5.98 -11.08
N ASP A 64 -4.72 -5.70 -10.29
CA ASP A 64 -5.89 -4.94 -10.76
C ASP A 64 -5.52 -3.50 -11.15
N LEU A 65 -4.71 -2.82 -10.32
CA LEU A 65 -4.18 -1.49 -10.62
C LEU A 65 -3.26 -1.53 -11.84
N HIS A 66 -2.38 -2.53 -11.91
CA HIS A 66 -1.46 -2.71 -13.01
C HIS A 66 -2.20 -2.95 -14.33
N ASP A 67 -3.21 -3.82 -14.36
CA ASP A 67 -4.05 -4.06 -15.54
C ASP A 67 -4.83 -2.81 -15.95
N ARG A 68 -5.26 -1.99 -14.97
CA ARG A 68 -5.98 -0.75 -15.23
C ARG A 68 -5.08 0.34 -15.84
N PHE A 69 -3.87 0.50 -15.30
CA PHE A 69 -2.99 1.62 -15.65
C PHE A 69 -1.94 1.29 -16.71
N GLU A 70 -1.66 0.01 -16.98
CA GLU A 70 -0.74 -0.43 -18.03
C GLU A 70 -1.50 -0.65 -19.35
N PRO A 71 -1.47 0.32 -20.30
CA PRO A 71 -2.28 0.24 -21.52
C PRO A 71 -1.84 -0.91 -22.43
N SER A 72 -0.59 -1.38 -22.26
CA SER A 72 -0.06 -2.52 -23.01
C SER A 72 -0.63 -3.86 -22.54
N LEU A 73 -1.16 -3.95 -21.30
CA LEU A 73 -1.74 -5.16 -20.73
C LEU A 73 -3.26 -5.27 -20.87
N GLN A 74 -3.94 -4.14 -21.11
CA GLN A 74 -5.38 -4.12 -21.44
C GLN A 74 -5.75 -5.01 -22.65
N ARG A 75 -4.76 -5.45 -23.46
CA ARG A 75 -4.96 -6.31 -24.64
C ARG A 75 -4.79 -7.81 -24.43
N ARG A 76 -4.56 -8.33 -23.21
CA ARG A 76 -4.34 -9.77 -23.03
C ARG A 76 -5.19 -10.41 -21.92
N ARG A 77 -6.47 -10.59 -22.23
CA ARG A 77 -7.22 -11.79 -21.80
C ARG A 77 -7.88 -12.38 -23.04
N LYS A 78 -7.33 -13.50 -23.51
CA LYS A 78 -7.91 -14.36 -24.56
C LYS A 78 -8.48 -15.59 -23.87
#